data_AF-A0A7V9G9X1-F1
#
_entry.id   AF-A0A7V9G9X1-F1
#
_cell.length_a   1.000
_cell.length_b   1.000
_cell.length_c   1.000
_cell.angle_alpha   90.00
_cell.angle_beta   90.00
_cell.angle_gamma   90.00
#
_symmetry.space_group_name_H-M   'P 1'
#
loop_
_entity.id
_entity.type
_entity.pdbx_description
1 polymer ?
#
loop_
_entity_poly.entity_id
_entity_poly.type
_entity_poly.pdbx_seq_one_letter_code
_entity_poly.pdbx_strand_id
1 'polypeptide(L)' 'MAREELYLQDIIEAANTIEHFLKDVSKEEFLASELLRSAVLHKLTIIGEAAARISNDLKSCYPNVE' A
#
# COMPACT_ATOMS: atom_id res chain seq x y z
N MET A 1 -14.43 12.06 5.66
CA MET A 1 -15.17 10.93 6.27
C MET A 1 -15.25 9.74 5.32
N ALA A 2 -16.40 9.38 4.69
CA ALA A 2 -16.53 8.11 3.94
C ALA A 2 -15.49 7.89 2.82
N ARG A 3 -15.06 8.95 2.13
CA ARG A 3 -14.05 8.85 1.06
C ARG A 3 -12.63 8.65 1.57
N GLU A 4 -12.33 9.15 2.77
CA GLU A 4 -11.00 9.00 3.38
C GLU A 4 -10.84 7.62 4.00
N GLU A 5 -11.91 7.07 4.56
CA GLU A 5 -11.97 5.68 5.02
C GLU A 5 -11.65 4.71 3.88
N LEU A 6 -12.19 4.96 2.68
CA LEU A 6 -11.86 4.16 1.49
C LEU A 6 -10.37 4.24 1.13
N TYR A 7 -9.74 5.41 1.18
CA TYR A 7 -8.30 5.52 0.90
C TYR A 7 -7.45 4.79 1.94
N LEU A 8 -7.80 4.89 3.22
CA LEU A 8 -7.11 4.14 4.27
C LEU A 8 -7.31 2.63 4.11
N GLN A 9 -8.51 2.20 3.72
CA GLN A 9 -8.81 0.81 3.44
C GLN A 9 -8.03 0.29 2.24
N ASP A 10 -7.93 1.06 1.15
CA ASP A 10 -7.13 0.72 -0.03
C ASP A 10 -5.65 0.50 0.34
N ILE A 11 -5.10 1.36 1.21
CA ILE A 11 -3.71 1.23 1.71
C ILE A 11 -3.55 -0.09 2.48
N ILE A 12 -4.45 -0.37 3.42
CA ILE A 12 -4.39 -1.58 4.26
C ILE A 12 -4.53 -2.84 3.41
N GLU A 13 -5.49 -2.86 2.49
CA GLU A 13 -5.72 -4.01 1.61
C GLU A 13 -4.53 -4.26 0.68
N ALA A 14 -3.95 -3.21 0.12
CA ALA A 14 -2.77 -3.32 -0.72
C ALA A 14 -1.54 -3.84 0.06
N ALA A 15 -1.30 -3.33 1.28
CA ALA A 15 -0.22 -3.78 2.14
C ALA A 15 -0.38 -5.26 2.54
N ASN A 16 -1.57 -5.66 2.96
CA ASN A 16 -1.87 -7.07 3.29
C ASN A 16 -1.69 -7.98 2.07
N THR A 17 -2.04 -7.50 0.88
CA THR A 17 -1.82 -8.26 -0.36
C THR A 17 -0.34 -8.44 -0.66
N ILE A 18 0.49 -7.41 -0.46
CA ILE A 18 1.94 -7.50 -0.62
C ILE A 18 2.52 -8.51 0.37
N GLU A 19 2.13 -8.44 1.64
CA GLU A 19 2.57 -9.39 2.66
C GLU A 19 2.19 -10.83 2.28
N HIS A 20 0.96 -11.05 1.80
CA HIS A 20 0.50 -12.35 1.34
C HIS A 20 1.32 -12.88 0.15
N PHE A 21 1.63 -12.03 -0.82
CA PHE A 21 2.45 -12.40 -1.98
C PHE A 21 3.89 -12.76 -1.62
N LEU A 22 4.43 -12.17 -0.54
CA LEU A 22 5.84 -12.32 -0.16
C LEU A 22 6.07 -13.35 0.96
N LYS A 23 5.00 -13.87 1.59
CA LYS A 23 5.06 -14.69 2.81
C LYS A 23 6.06 -15.84 2.77
N ASP A 24 6.14 -16.54 1.64
CA ASP A 24 7.01 -17.72 1.45
C ASP A 24 7.94 -17.53 0.23
N VAL A 25 8.26 -16.27 -0.09
CA VAL A 25 9.11 -15.92 -1.24
C VAL A 25 10.47 -15.41 -0.76
N SER A 26 11.54 -16.07 -1.18
CA SER A 26 12.90 -15.59 -0.96
C SER A 26 13.19 -14.33 -1.78
N LYS A 27 14.23 -13.59 -1.38
CA LYS A 27 14.67 -12.41 -2.12
C LYS A 27 15.07 -12.76 -3.55
N GLU A 28 15.74 -13.89 -3.74
CA GLU A 28 16.19 -14.37 -5.06
C GLU A 28 15.00 -14.70 -5.96
N GLU A 29 13.99 -15.39 -5.44
CA GLU A 29 12.75 -15.69 -6.17
C GLU A 29 11.99 -14.42 -6.55
N PHE A 30 11.92 -13.45 -5.64
CA PHE A 30 11.33 -12.13 -5.93
C PHE A 30 12.10 -11.39 -7.05
N LEU A 31 13.43 -11.36 -6.97
CA LEU A 31 14.27 -10.70 -7.97
C LEU A 31 14.29 -11.43 -9.31
N ALA A 32 13.98 -12.73 -9.35
CA ALA A 32 13.84 -13.49 -10.59
C ALA A 32 12.45 -13.32 -11.25
N SER A 33 11.39 -13.15 -10.46
CA SER A 33 10.01 -13.11 -10.97
C SER A 33 9.53 -11.71 -11.35
N GLU A 34 9.51 -11.39 -12.65
CA GLU A 34 8.96 -10.12 -13.16
C GLU A 34 7.49 -9.94 -12.82
N LEU A 35 6.72 -11.03 -12.87
CA LEU A 35 5.31 -11.02 -12.51
C LEU A 35 5.13 -10.59 -11.05
N LEU A 36 5.91 -11.17 -10.13
CA LEU A 36 5.79 -10.86 -8.71
C LEU A 36 6.24 -9.43 -8.40
N ARG A 37 7.34 -8.97 -9.02
CA ARG A 37 7.77 -7.57 -8.90
C ARG A 37 6.72 -6.60 -9.43
N SER A 38 6.09 -6.93 -10.56
CA SER A 38 5.04 -6.10 -11.16
C SER A 38 3.78 -6.05 -10.28
N ALA A 39 3.40 -7.19 -9.68
CA ALA A 39 2.28 -7.26 -8.75
C ALA A 39 2.53 -6.42 -7.48
N VAL A 40 3.73 -6.53 -6.88
CA VAL A 40 4.13 -5.72 -5.72
C VAL A 40 4.19 -4.23 -6.09
N LEU A 41 4.80 -3.89 -7.23
CA LEU A 41 4.85 -2.50 -7.72
C LEU A 41 3.45 -1.92 -7.89
N HIS A 42 2.52 -2.67 -8.48
CA HIS A 42 1.15 -2.21 -8.65
C HIS A 42 0.46 -1.92 -7.31
N LYS A 43 0.63 -2.80 -6.32
CA LYS A 43 0.09 -2.58 -4.97
C LYS A 43 0.73 -1.37 -4.27
N LEU A 44 2.03 -1.15 -4.45
CA LEU A 44 2.70 0.06 -3.96
C LEU A 44 2.17 1.33 -4.64
N THR A 45 1.84 1.29 -5.94
CA THR A 45 1.21 2.41 -6.64
C THR A 45 -0.16 2.75 -6.06
N ILE A 46 -0.99 1.74 -5.75
CA ILE A 46 -2.29 1.96 -5.09
C ILE A 46 -2.10 2.64 -3.73
N ILE A 47 -1.14 2.18 -2.92
CA ILE A 47 -0.81 2.80 -1.64
C ILE A 47 -0.41 4.27 -1.85
N GLY A 48 0.48 4.55 -2.80
CA GLY A 48 0.93 5.90 -3.10
C GLY A 48 -0.19 6.83 -3.58
N GLU A 49 -1.07 6.35 -4.45
CA GLU A 49 -2.23 7.13 -4.90
C GLU A 49 -3.18 7.44 -3.75
N ALA A 50 -3.55 6.42 -2.97
CA ALA A 50 -4.45 6.59 -1.84
C ALA A 50 -3.86 7.54 -0.79
N ALA A 51 -2.57 7.40 -0.46
CA ALA A 51 -1.86 8.27 0.48
C ALA A 51 -1.82 9.73 0.01
N ALA A 52 -1.66 9.97 -1.30
CA ALA A 52 -1.68 11.31 -1.88
C ALA A 52 -3.07 11.98 -1.82
N ARG A 53 -4.15 11.19 -1.64
CA ARG A 53 -5.53 11.68 -1.56
C ARG A 53 -6.01 11.96 -0.14
N ILE A 54 -5.24 11.59 0.87
CA ILE A 54 -5.55 11.89 2.27
C ILE A 54 -5.49 13.41 2.50
N SER A 55 -6.57 13.97 3.05
CA SER A 55 -6.68 15.42 3.27
C SER A 55 -5.72 15.91 4.37
N ASN A 56 -5.35 17.19 4.29
CA ASN A 56 -4.55 17.84 5.33
C ASN A 56 -5.33 17.97 6.65
N ASP A 57 -6.67 18.08 6.59
CA ASP A 57 -7.52 18.12 7.79
C ASP A 57 -7.38 16.82 8.59
N LEU A 58 -7.45 15.68 7.90
CA LEU A 58 -7.26 14.38 8.52
C LEU A 58 -5.84 14.20 9.07
N LYS A 59 -4.81 14.59 8.31
CA LYS A 59 -3.41 14.58 8.80
C LYS A 59 -3.23 15.45 10.04
N SER A 60 -3.90 16.61 10.10
CA SER A 60 -3.84 17.50 11.25
C SER A 60 -4.50 16.92 12.51
N CYS A 61 -5.47 16.01 12.36
CA CYS A 61 -6.03 15.25 13.48
C CYS A 61 -5.04 14.22 14.05
N TYR A 62 -4.03 13.82 13.27
CA TYR A 62 -3.03 12.80 13.64
C TYR A 62 -1.59 13.31 13.39
N PRO A 63 -1.15 14.38 14.05
CA PRO A 63 0.12 15.07 13.73
C PRO A 63 1.38 14.26 14.05
N ASN A 64 1.25 13.14 14.78
CA ASN A 64 2.36 12.26 15.12
C ASN A 64 2.57 11.13 14.10
N VAL A 65 1.75 11.09 13.04
CA VAL A 65 1.85 10.12 11.93
C VAL A 65 2.34 10.89 10.70
N GLU A 66 3.58 10.64 10.29
CA GLU A 66 4.21 11.22 9.07
C GLU A 66 4.07 10.31 7.84
#